data_AF-A0A496AQ96-F1
#
_entry.id   AF-A0A496AQ96-F1
#
_cell.length_a   1.000
_cell.length_b   1.000
_cell.length_c   1.000
_cell.angle_alpha   90.00
_cell.angle_beta   90.00
_cell.angle_gamma   90.00
#
_symmetry.space_group_name_H-M   'P 1'
#
loop_
_entity.id
_entity.type
_entity.pdbx_description
1 polymer ?
#
loop_
_entity_poly.entity_id
_entity_poly.type
_entity_poly.pdbx_seq_one_letter_code
_entity_poly.pdbx_strand_id
1 'polypeptide(L)'
;MSMLRNRGILIMKSYSLCIVFLLILCFTGCVSIPKHNQLLDKHYSYTNGEKQTTLDEWHALISDFEELLQVDAKNESADDVQFAIASSWVWCIKSGDSEAPQKAISAFRRLIYTYPDSPHLPQAHYWIGRCYTLVGDSVRAAHHYQVVINRYVDDDIAAEAKLELGRSYVQHGYKTRAETLYLDIVESESTKEVVAIASKELKELKGQKVEPKPKEQLIKTPEKSKTQDKPAQTNSKPETLTPGSLTREFGLTAKTIVIDAGHGGKDPGGGASGNFIEKPIVLSISKKIGALLSAKGYTVLLTRDTDRFIELKDRTAFATKHKADLFLSIHANASENSKAHGIETYYLDVTSTDKNSELIAARENANSGYSIQELESLLKGIIVESKSKDSRRLAQHVQHELVKATGAADRGVKHARFVVLIGTTVPAILIETGFVTNPSEGQKLSSETYQQVIASAIVRGVEKFLGSNEPISHKNPPKDNRYLAATNR
;
A
#
# COMPACT_ATOMS: atom_id res chain seq x y z
N MET A 1 -20.30 -17.02 20.25
CA MET A 1 -20.32 -18.36 20.91
C MET A 1 -21.18 -19.38 20.15
N SER A 2 -21.97 -18.96 19.14
CA SER A 2 -22.73 -19.90 18.27
C SER A 2 -22.09 -20.19 16.90
N MET A 3 -21.15 -19.37 16.39
CA MET A 3 -20.58 -19.61 15.05
C MET A 3 -19.35 -20.51 14.94
N LEU A 4 -18.52 -20.67 15.97
CA LEU A 4 -17.50 -21.75 15.97
C LEU A 4 -18.15 -23.14 15.90
N ARG A 5 -19.42 -23.24 16.32
CA ARG A 5 -20.24 -24.45 16.26
C ARG A 5 -20.94 -24.66 14.89
N ASN A 6 -21.08 -23.61 14.08
CA ASN A 6 -21.86 -23.66 12.82
C ASN A 6 -21.02 -23.64 11.53
N ARG A 7 -19.74 -23.22 11.57
CA ARG A 7 -18.89 -23.17 10.36
C ARG A 7 -18.02 -24.41 10.13
N GLY A 8 -17.89 -25.31 11.10
CA GLY A 8 -17.38 -26.68 10.86
C GLY A 8 -18.26 -27.52 9.92
N ILE A 9 -19.49 -27.07 9.63
CA ILE A 9 -20.47 -27.83 8.84
C ILE A 9 -20.44 -27.49 7.34
N LEU A 10 -19.95 -26.30 6.93
CA LEU A 10 -20.02 -25.88 5.53
C LEU A 10 -18.80 -26.29 4.70
N ILE A 11 -17.62 -26.43 5.32
CA ILE A 11 -16.45 -27.05 4.69
C ILE A 11 -16.69 -28.57 4.48
N MET A 12 -17.61 -29.20 5.22
CA MET A 12 -17.92 -30.63 5.08
C MET A 12 -18.74 -31.03 3.85
N LYS A 13 -19.45 -30.13 3.15
CA LYS A 13 -20.35 -30.57 2.06
C LYS A 13 -19.65 -30.95 0.75
N SER A 14 -18.39 -30.58 0.57
CA SER A 14 -17.59 -31.03 -0.59
C SER A 14 -16.70 -32.24 -0.28
N TYR A 15 -16.53 -32.62 0.99
CA TYR A 15 -15.75 -33.79 1.42
C TYR A 15 -16.62 -35.01 1.78
N SER A 16 -17.92 -34.81 2.03
CA SER A 16 -18.83 -35.89 2.45
C SER A 16 -19.11 -36.94 1.36
N LEU A 17 -18.93 -36.61 0.08
CA LEU A 17 -19.07 -37.60 -1.01
C LEU A 17 -17.83 -38.50 -1.19
N CYS A 18 -16.64 -38.05 -0.77
CA CYS A 18 -15.42 -38.87 -0.77
C CYS A 18 -15.33 -39.78 0.47
N ILE A 19 -15.89 -39.37 1.60
CA ILE A 19 -15.84 -40.14 2.86
C ILE A 19 -16.68 -41.43 2.77
N VAL A 20 -17.77 -41.45 2.00
CA VAL A 20 -18.56 -42.68 1.77
C VAL A 20 -17.80 -43.68 0.90
N PHE A 21 -16.92 -43.22 0.01
CA PHE A 21 -16.05 -44.10 -0.79
C PHE A 21 -14.86 -44.63 0.03
N LEU A 22 -14.34 -43.86 0.99
CA LEU A 22 -13.27 -44.29 1.89
C LEU A 22 -13.76 -45.27 2.98
N LEU A 23 -14.99 -45.13 3.46
CA LEU A 23 -15.56 -46.03 4.48
C LEU A 23 -15.80 -47.47 3.97
N ILE A 24 -15.87 -47.68 2.65
CA ILE A 24 -15.95 -49.02 2.05
C ILE A 24 -14.56 -49.69 1.96
N LEU A 25 -13.47 -48.93 2.02
CA LEU A 25 -12.09 -49.46 2.01
C LEU A 25 -11.52 -49.75 3.40
N CYS A 26 -12.15 -49.25 4.48
CA CYS A 26 -11.71 -49.49 5.86
C CYS A 26 -12.05 -50.89 6.42
N PHE A 27 -12.81 -51.72 5.69
CA PHE A 27 -13.11 -53.10 6.13
C PHE A 27 -12.05 -54.14 5.74
N THR A 28 -10.96 -53.73 5.09
CA THR A 28 -9.77 -54.57 4.87
C THR A 28 -8.58 -53.85 5.49
N GLY A 29 -8.28 -54.14 6.75
CA GLY A 29 -7.24 -53.48 7.52
C GLY A 29 -5.88 -53.50 6.81
N CYS A 30 -5.43 -52.32 6.36
CA CYS A 30 -4.02 -51.90 6.23
C CYS A 30 -3.94 -50.51 5.56
N VAL A 31 -4.41 -49.45 6.21
CA VAL A 31 -4.02 -48.08 5.86
C VAL A 31 -3.67 -47.34 7.14
N SER A 32 -2.38 -47.14 7.39
CA SER A 32 -1.92 -46.28 8.49
C SER A 32 -2.25 -44.84 8.13
N ILE A 33 -3.06 -44.16 8.96
CA ILE A 33 -3.35 -42.74 8.79
C ILE A 33 -2.01 -41.97 8.91
N PRO A 34 -1.64 -41.09 7.95
CA PRO A 34 -0.43 -40.29 8.03
C PRO A 34 -0.36 -39.47 9.34
N LYS A 35 0.84 -39.34 9.94
CA LYS A 35 1.05 -38.63 11.23
C LYS A 35 0.47 -37.19 11.20
N HIS A 36 0.53 -36.50 10.06
CA HIS A 36 -0.03 -35.15 9.91
C HIS A 36 -1.55 -35.11 10.10
N ASN A 37 -2.29 -36.06 9.53
CA ASN A 37 -3.75 -36.14 9.67
C ASN A 37 -4.16 -36.40 11.11
N GLN A 38 -3.43 -37.27 11.83
CA GLN A 38 -3.70 -37.53 13.25
C GLN A 38 -3.53 -36.27 14.11
N LEU A 39 -2.50 -35.46 13.83
CA LEU A 39 -2.28 -34.21 14.57
C LEU A 39 -3.32 -33.14 14.21
N LEU A 40 -3.72 -33.03 12.95
CA LEU A 40 -4.79 -32.12 12.52
C LEU A 40 -6.14 -32.52 13.14
N ASP A 41 -6.50 -33.80 13.14
CA ASP A 41 -7.72 -34.29 13.81
C ASP A 41 -7.70 -33.95 15.30
N LYS A 42 -6.56 -34.16 15.96
CA LYS A 42 -6.36 -33.78 17.36
C LYS A 42 -6.54 -32.29 17.56
N HIS A 43 -5.93 -31.44 16.72
CA HIS A 43 -6.13 -29.99 16.74
C HIS A 43 -7.62 -29.62 16.63
N TYR A 44 -8.33 -30.17 15.64
CA TYR A 44 -9.75 -29.84 15.44
C TYR A 44 -10.65 -30.33 16.59
N SER A 45 -10.35 -31.49 17.19
CA SER A 45 -11.09 -31.96 18.37
C SER A 45 -10.97 -30.97 19.55
N TYR A 46 -9.81 -30.30 19.66
CA TYR A 46 -9.58 -29.30 20.69
C TYR A 46 -10.32 -27.99 20.36
N THR A 47 -10.22 -27.51 19.11
CA THR A 47 -10.83 -26.23 18.72
C THR A 47 -12.36 -26.26 18.71
N ASN A 48 -12.95 -27.43 18.43
CA ASN A 48 -14.40 -27.61 18.40
C ASN A 48 -15.00 -27.90 19.79
N GLY A 49 -14.16 -28.04 20.81
CA GLY A 49 -14.57 -28.27 22.19
C GLY A 49 -15.05 -29.69 22.46
N GLU A 50 -14.70 -30.66 21.61
CA GLU A 50 -14.95 -32.09 21.85
C GLU A 50 -14.10 -32.59 23.03
N LYS A 51 -12.95 -31.95 23.28
CA LYS A 51 -12.09 -32.20 24.42
C LYS A 51 -11.70 -30.89 25.11
N GLN A 52 -11.91 -30.82 26.42
CA GLN A 52 -11.33 -29.76 27.25
C GLN A 52 -9.81 -29.94 27.29
N THR A 53 -9.07 -28.89 26.92
CA THR A 53 -7.63 -28.97 26.67
C THR A 53 -6.87 -28.02 27.60
N THR A 54 -5.80 -28.51 28.24
CA THR A 54 -4.92 -27.70 29.09
C THR A 54 -3.87 -26.94 28.29
N LEU A 55 -3.18 -25.97 28.91
CA LEU A 55 -2.10 -25.23 28.25
C LEU A 55 -0.93 -26.17 27.85
N ASP A 56 -0.58 -27.12 28.72
CA ASP A 56 0.48 -28.10 28.44
C ASP A 56 0.12 -28.99 27.24
N GLU A 57 -1.15 -29.37 27.10
CA GLU A 57 -1.62 -30.15 25.96
C GLU A 57 -1.57 -29.37 24.64
N TRP A 58 -1.78 -28.04 24.69
CA TRP A 58 -1.61 -27.17 23.53
C TRP A 58 -0.13 -27.03 23.14
N HIS A 59 0.76 -26.79 24.11
CA HIS A 59 2.19 -26.69 23.84
C HIS A 59 2.77 -28.00 23.31
N ALA A 60 2.35 -29.14 23.86
CA ALA A 60 2.74 -30.46 23.35
C ALA A 60 2.28 -30.66 21.90
N LEU A 61 1.03 -30.32 21.58
CA LEU A 61 0.51 -30.41 20.21
C LEU A 61 1.27 -29.51 19.23
N ILE A 62 1.61 -28.28 19.65
CA ILE A 62 2.41 -27.36 18.85
C ILE A 62 3.81 -27.94 18.59
N SER A 63 4.44 -28.50 19.61
CA SER A 63 5.76 -29.16 19.48
C SER A 63 5.71 -30.33 18.50
N ASP A 64 4.64 -31.14 18.54
CA ASP A 64 4.45 -32.26 17.62
C ASP A 64 4.34 -31.80 16.15
N PHE A 65 3.65 -30.68 15.90
CA PHE A 65 3.55 -30.08 14.57
C PHE A 65 4.87 -29.45 14.10
N GLU A 66 5.61 -28.79 14.99
CA GLU A 66 6.91 -28.19 14.66
C GLU A 66 7.95 -29.25 14.29
N GLU A 67 7.98 -30.39 15.02
CA GLU A 67 8.81 -31.54 14.66
C GLU A 67 8.44 -32.08 13.26
N LEU A 68 7.14 -32.21 12.99
CA LEU A 68 6.65 -32.68 11.69
C LEU A 68 7.12 -31.77 10.53
N LEU A 69 7.03 -30.45 10.68
CA LEU A 69 7.49 -29.51 9.64
C LEU A 69 9.01 -29.51 9.46
N GLN A 70 9.80 -29.84 10.49
CA GLN A 70 11.24 -29.98 10.32
C GLN A 70 11.61 -31.19 9.45
N VAL A 71 10.83 -32.28 9.55
CA VAL A 71 11.08 -33.52 8.81
C VAL A 71 10.51 -33.45 7.39
N ASP A 72 9.37 -32.79 7.19
CA ASP A 72 8.65 -32.78 5.90
C ASP A 72 8.09 -31.38 5.54
N ALA A 73 8.99 -30.41 5.40
CA ALA A 73 8.67 -29.01 5.11
C ALA A 73 8.05 -28.75 3.71
N LYS A 74 8.00 -29.77 2.83
CA LYS A 74 7.50 -29.66 1.45
C LYS A 74 6.27 -30.53 1.19
N ASN A 75 5.66 -31.07 2.24
CA ASN A 75 4.41 -31.81 2.13
C ASN A 75 3.31 -30.93 1.51
N GLU A 76 2.40 -31.53 0.74
CA GLU A 76 1.23 -30.84 0.17
C GLU A 76 0.34 -30.21 1.26
N SER A 77 0.37 -30.72 2.49
CA SER A 77 -0.38 -30.18 3.65
C SER A 77 0.47 -29.32 4.60
N ALA A 78 1.65 -28.86 4.17
CA ALA A 78 2.56 -28.12 5.04
C ALA A 78 2.01 -26.75 5.47
N ASP A 79 1.16 -26.13 4.65
CA ASP A 79 0.49 -24.88 4.97
C ASP A 79 -0.66 -25.07 5.98
N ASP A 80 -1.44 -26.16 5.86
CA ASP A 80 -2.44 -26.59 6.86
C ASP A 80 -1.80 -26.81 8.23
N VAL A 81 -0.67 -27.52 8.28
CA VAL A 81 0.09 -27.74 9.51
C VAL A 81 0.62 -26.43 10.08
N GLN A 82 1.17 -25.56 9.23
CA GLN A 82 1.67 -24.26 9.68
C GLN A 82 0.55 -23.35 10.21
N PHE A 83 -0.65 -23.42 9.63
CA PHE A 83 -1.84 -22.75 10.13
C PHE A 83 -2.33 -23.36 11.45
N ALA A 84 -2.29 -24.69 11.59
CA ALA A 84 -2.65 -25.39 12.83
C ALA A 84 -1.73 -24.99 14.01
N ILE A 85 -0.42 -24.82 13.77
CA ILE A 85 0.53 -24.28 14.76
C ILE A 85 0.10 -22.88 15.19
N ALA A 86 -0.13 -21.99 14.23
CA ALA A 86 -0.43 -20.59 14.49
C ALA A 86 -1.77 -20.41 15.23
N SER A 87 -2.79 -21.15 14.82
CA SER A 87 -4.11 -21.13 15.46
C SER A 87 -4.11 -21.81 16.84
N SER A 88 -3.28 -22.83 17.07
CA SER A 88 -3.06 -23.42 18.40
C SER A 88 -2.50 -22.38 19.38
N TRP A 89 -1.56 -21.54 18.94
CA TRP A 89 -1.09 -20.40 19.75
C TRP A 89 -2.22 -19.41 20.07
N VAL A 90 -3.15 -19.15 19.15
CA VAL A 90 -4.33 -18.31 19.44
C VAL A 90 -5.21 -18.93 20.54
N TRP A 91 -5.31 -20.27 20.61
CA TRP A 91 -6.01 -20.94 21.69
C TRP A 91 -5.27 -20.85 23.03
N CYS A 92 -3.93 -20.92 23.03
CA CYS A 92 -3.13 -20.67 24.24
C CYS A 92 -3.43 -19.30 24.87
N ILE A 93 -3.67 -18.26 24.06
CA ILE A 93 -4.08 -16.93 24.55
C ILE A 93 -5.35 -17.03 25.40
N LYS A 94 -6.35 -17.79 24.94
CA LYS A 94 -7.62 -17.99 25.67
C LYS A 94 -7.41 -18.79 26.96
N SER A 95 -6.42 -19.67 26.98
CA SER A 95 -6.01 -20.46 28.15
C SER A 95 -5.12 -19.69 29.13
N GLY A 96 -4.84 -18.39 28.88
CA GLY A 96 -4.11 -17.52 29.81
C GLY A 96 -2.61 -17.42 29.57
N ASP A 97 -2.09 -17.93 28.44
CA ASP A 97 -0.67 -17.80 28.08
C ASP A 97 -0.36 -16.37 27.60
N SER A 98 0.52 -15.68 28.35
CA SER A 98 0.90 -14.30 28.09
C SER A 98 1.88 -14.13 26.93
N GLU A 99 2.63 -15.18 26.57
CA GLU A 99 3.58 -15.15 25.44
C GLU A 99 2.93 -15.53 24.12
N ALA A 100 1.82 -16.27 24.19
CA ALA A 100 1.10 -16.79 23.05
C ALA A 100 0.75 -15.77 21.94
N PRO A 101 0.40 -14.49 22.22
CA PRO A 101 0.13 -13.51 21.15
C PRO A 101 1.31 -13.30 20.21
N GLN A 102 2.54 -13.19 20.74
CA GLN A 102 3.74 -12.98 19.90
C GLN A 102 4.13 -14.24 19.13
N LYS A 103 3.94 -15.42 19.74
CA LYS A 103 4.17 -16.72 19.09
C LYS A 103 3.18 -16.96 17.96
N ALA A 104 1.90 -16.65 18.16
CA ALA A 104 0.86 -16.69 17.12
C ALA A 104 1.21 -15.77 15.95
N ILE A 105 1.58 -14.51 16.21
CA ILE A 105 1.99 -13.55 15.16
C ILE A 105 3.16 -14.11 14.34
N SER A 106 4.17 -14.65 15.01
CA SER A 106 5.36 -15.20 14.35
C SER A 106 5.03 -16.41 13.48
N ALA A 107 4.16 -17.31 13.96
CA ALA A 107 3.70 -18.49 13.23
C ALA A 107 2.84 -18.11 12.00
N PHE A 108 1.89 -17.19 12.13
CA PHE A 108 1.10 -16.71 10.99
C PHE A 108 1.95 -15.95 9.96
N ARG A 109 2.95 -15.17 10.39
CA ARG A 109 3.89 -14.53 9.45
C ARG A 109 4.70 -15.55 8.66
N ARG A 110 5.08 -16.66 9.30
CA ARG A 110 5.75 -17.77 8.62
C ARG A 110 4.84 -18.41 7.58
N LEU A 111 3.56 -18.63 7.89
CA LEU A 111 2.55 -19.08 6.94
C LEU A 111 2.49 -18.17 5.71
N ILE A 112 2.31 -16.86 5.93
CA ILE A 112 2.20 -15.85 4.85
C ILE A 112 3.44 -15.81 3.97
N TYR A 113 4.63 -15.88 4.57
CA TYR A 113 5.89 -15.80 3.83
C TYR A 113 6.24 -17.08 3.06
N THR A 114 5.96 -18.24 3.67
CA THR A 114 6.40 -19.54 3.14
C THR A 114 5.39 -20.12 2.16
N TYR A 115 4.09 -19.84 2.37
CA TYR A 115 2.98 -20.39 1.60
C TYR A 115 2.07 -19.25 1.08
N PRO A 116 2.54 -18.45 0.11
CA PRO A 116 1.84 -17.26 -0.38
C PRO A 116 0.56 -17.57 -1.17
N ASP A 117 0.32 -18.83 -1.53
CA ASP A 117 -0.89 -19.30 -2.21
C ASP A 117 -1.84 -20.05 -1.27
N SER A 118 -1.54 -20.10 0.03
CA SER A 118 -2.35 -20.83 1.01
C SER A 118 -3.78 -20.27 1.09
N PRO A 119 -4.82 -21.12 1.20
CA PRO A 119 -6.19 -20.64 1.41
C PRO A 119 -6.38 -19.99 2.79
N HIS A 120 -5.43 -20.16 3.71
CA HIS A 120 -5.52 -19.67 5.10
C HIS A 120 -5.07 -18.22 5.28
N LEU A 121 -4.61 -17.54 4.23
CA LEU A 121 -4.08 -16.18 4.33
C LEU A 121 -5.08 -15.14 4.85
N PRO A 122 -6.38 -15.15 4.48
CA PRO A 122 -7.37 -14.24 5.05
C PRO A 122 -7.45 -14.37 6.58
N GLN A 123 -7.54 -15.61 7.07
CA GLN A 123 -7.60 -15.93 8.50
C GLN A 123 -6.28 -15.59 9.19
N ALA A 124 -5.14 -15.84 8.55
CA ALA A 124 -3.82 -15.49 9.08
C ALA A 124 -3.70 -13.98 9.32
N HIS A 125 -4.07 -13.16 8.34
CA HIS A 125 -4.09 -11.71 8.51
C HIS A 125 -5.07 -11.29 9.60
N TYR A 126 -6.29 -11.80 9.61
CA TYR A 126 -7.28 -11.51 10.66
C TYR A 126 -6.74 -11.80 12.07
N TRP A 127 -6.18 -13.00 12.29
CA TRP A 127 -5.68 -13.41 13.60
C TRP A 127 -4.42 -12.68 14.03
N ILE A 128 -3.52 -12.31 13.11
CA ILE A 128 -2.42 -11.39 13.42
C ILE A 128 -2.99 -10.04 13.90
N GLY A 129 -4.02 -9.53 13.23
CA GLY A 129 -4.70 -8.30 13.62
C GLY A 129 -5.24 -8.37 15.06
N ARG A 130 -5.91 -9.48 15.39
CA ARG A 130 -6.42 -9.77 16.74
C ARG A 130 -5.31 -9.82 17.78
N CYS A 131 -4.20 -10.50 17.48
CA CYS A 131 -3.06 -10.58 18.38
C CYS A 131 -2.44 -9.20 18.63
N TYR A 132 -2.34 -8.36 17.59
CA TYR A 132 -1.88 -6.98 17.75
C TYR A 132 -2.82 -6.12 18.58
N THR A 133 -4.14 -6.30 18.45
CA THR A 133 -5.12 -5.64 19.31
C THR A 133 -4.90 -6.01 20.78
N LEU A 134 -4.65 -7.30 21.07
CA LEU A 134 -4.44 -7.79 22.44
C LEU A 134 -3.18 -7.20 23.09
N VAL A 135 -2.10 -7.02 22.33
CA VAL A 135 -0.86 -6.42 22.84
C VAL A 135 -0.87 -4.88 22.79
N GLY A 136 -2.02 -4.26 22.49
CA GLY A 136 -2.20 -2.81 22.47
C GLY A 136 -1.67 -2.11 21.22
N ASP A 137 -1.27 -2.84 20.18
CA ASP A 137 -0.80 -2.24 18.92
C ASP A 137 -1.95 -2.08 17.92
N SER A 138 -2.77 -1.07 18.16
CA SER A 138 -3.94 -0.77 17.33
C SER A 138 -3.60 -0.46 15.87
N VAL A 139 -2.39 0.05 15.61
CA VAL A 139 -1.91 0.42 14.27
C VAL A 139 -1.60 -0.80 13.44
N ARG A 140 -0.79 -1.74 13.95
CA ARG A 140 -0.52 -3.01 13.27
C ARG A 140 -1.77 -3.87 13.19
N ALA A 141 -2.63 -3.84 14.19
CA ALA A 141 -3.93 -4.51 14.14
C ALA A 141 -4.78 -4.02 12.96
N ALA A 142 -4.99 -2.71 12.85
CA ALA A 142 -5.78 -2.10 11.79
C ALA A 142 -5.22 -2.41 10.39
N HIS A 143 -3.89 -2.40 10.23
CA HIS A 143 -3.24 -2.79 8.97
C HIS A 143 -3.66 -4.20 8.52
N HIS A 144 -3.57 -5.17 9.44
CA HIS A 144 -3.90 -6.55 9.13
C HIS A 144 -5.39 -6.75 8.81
N TYR A 145 -6.31 -6.07 9.52
CA TYR A 145 -7.72 -6.07 9.16
C TYR A 145 -7.96 -5.45 7.77
N GLN A 146 -7.29 -4.34 7.44
CA GLN A 146 -7.42 -3.70 6.14
C GLN A 146 -6.92 -4.58 4.99
N VAL A 147 -5.88 -5.38 5.20
CA VAL A 147 -5.43 -6.38 4.22
C VAL A 147 -6.54 -7.37 3.91
N VAL A 148 -7.23 -7.88 4.94
CA VAL A 148 -8.37 -8.78 4.74
C VAL A 148 -9.48 -8.10 3.94
N ILE A 149 -9.89 -6.90 4.37
CA ILE A 149 -10.98 -6.14 3.75
C ILE A 149 -10.70 -5.83 2.27
N ASN A 150 -9.43 -5.57 1.92
CA ASN A 150 -9.07 -5.10 0.58
C ASN A 150 -8.69 -6.22 -0.39
N ARG A 151 -8.06 -7.29 0.10
CA ARG A 151 -7.55 -8.38 -0.77
C ARG A 151 -8.48 -9.60 -0.80
N TYR A 152 -9.27 -9.80 0.25
CA TYR A 152 -10.12 -10.97 0.40
C TYR A 152 -11.58 -10.52 0.62
N VAL A 153 -12.06 -9.64 -0.27
CA VAL A 153 -13.39 -8.98 -0.17
C VAL A 153 -14.53 -10.00 -0.12
N ASP A 154 -14.40 -11.08 -0.89
CA ASP A 154 -15.38 -12.16 -0.98
C ASP A 154 -15.19 -13.24 0.09
N ASP A 155 -14.15 -13.15 0.92
CA ASP A 155 -13.93 -14.10 2.01
C ASP A 155 -14.85 -13.80 3.19
N ASP A 156 -15.40 -14.87 3.74
CA ASP A 156 -16.30 -14.87 4.89
C ASP A 156 -15.76 -14.12 6.12
N ILE A 157 -14.44 -13.97 6.27
CA ILE A 157 -13.77 -13.28 7.40
C ILE A 157 -13.65 -11.76 7.22
N ALA A 158 -13.96 -11.24 6.03
CA ALA A 158 -13.85 -9.81 5.73
C ALA A 158 -14.82 -8.97 6.58
N ALA A 159 -16.01 -9.49 6.86
CA ALA A 159 -17.00 -8.81 7.70
C ALA A 159 -16.52 -8.66 9.15
N GLU A 160 -15.90 -9.70 9.70
CA GLU A 160 -15.29 -9.70 11.03
C GLU A 160 -14.09 -8.75 11.07
N ALA A 161 -13.28 -8.69 10.01
CA ALA A 161 -12.19 -7.72 9.92
C ALA A 161 -12.71 -6.26 9.89
N LYS A 162 -13.79 -5.98 9.13
CA LYS A 162 -14.46 -4.65 9.14
C LYS A 162 -14.96 -4.29 10.53
N LEU A 163 -15.53 -5.26 11.25
CA LEU A 163 -16.04 -5.06 12.60
C LEU A 163 -14.92 -4.65 13.58
N GLU A 164 -13.81 -5.39 13.59
CA GLU A 164 -12.68 -5.09 14.48
C GLU A 164 -11.98 -3.77 14.09
N LEU A 165 -11.89 -3.46 12.80
CA LEU A 165 -11.39 -2.16 12.34
C LEU A 165 -12.32 -1.01 12.76
N GLY A 166 -13.64 -1.20 12.67
CA GLY A 166 -14.65 -0.27 13.15
C GLY A 166 -14.48 0.02 14.65
N ARG A 167 -14.29 -1.01 15.47
CA ARG A 167 -14.02 -0.86 16.91
C ARG A 167 -12.74 -0.06 17.18
N SER A 168 -11.67 -0.34 16.42
CA SER A 168 -10.42 0.44 16.50
C SER A 168 -10.68 1.92 16.19
N TYR A 169 -11.48 2.22 15.17
CA TYR A 169 -11.88 3.60 14.87
C TYR A 169 -12.71 4.24 15.98
N VAL A 170 -13.63 3.53 16.61
CA VAL A 170 -14.37 4.04 17.78
C VAL A 170 -13.42 4.39 18.92
N GLN A 171 -12.50 3.47 19.26
CA GLN A 171 -11.51 3.67 20.33
C GLN A 171 -10.66 4.94 20.12
N HIS A 172 -10.33 5.27 18.87
CA HIS A 172 -9.51 6.44 18.53
C HIS A 172 -10.33 7.68 18.15
N GLY A 173 -11.65 7.64 18.34
CA GLY A 173 -12.55 8.78 18.11
C GLY A 173 -12.92 9.06 16.65
N TYR A 174 -12.61 8.16 15.72
CA TYR A 174 -12.96 8.26 14.29
C TYR A 174 -14.39 7.75 14.01
N LYS A 175 -15.38 8.33 14.70
CA LYS A 175 -16.77 7.84 14.71
C LYS A 175 -17.37 7.68 13.32
N THR A 176 -17.19 8.64 12.41
CA THR A 176 -17.73 8.56 11.04
C THR A 176 -17.16 7.37 10.26
N ARG A 177 -15.86 7.05 10.42
CA ARG A 177 -15.24 5.90 9.74
C ARG A 177 -15.75 4.58 10.30
N ALA A 178 -15.92 4.50 11.62
CA ALA A 178 -16.54 3.35 12.27
C ALA A 178 -17.99 3.15 11.78
N GLU A 179 -18.76 4.25 11.69
CA GLU A 179 -20.14 4.23 11.20
C GLU A 179 -20.22 3.67 9.77
N THR A 180 -19.34 4.13 8.87
CA THR A 180 -19.28 3.62 7.49
C THR A 180 -19.03 2.12 7.44
N LEU A 181 -18.07 1.61 8.23
CA LEU A 181 -17.78 0.18 8.26
C LEU A 181 -18.93 -0.64 8.83
N TYR A 182 -19.59 -0.16 9.89
CA TYR A 182 -20.74 -0.87 10.45
C TYR A 182 -21.95 -0.87 9.52
N LEU A 183 -22.22 0.24 8.82
CA LEU A 183 -23.27 0.31 7.80
C LEU A 183 -23.00 -0.66 6.66
N ASP A 184 -21.77 -0.69 6.15
CA ASP A 184 -21.36 -1.60 5.08
C ASP A 184 -21.56 -3.08 5.48
N ILE A 185 -21.27 -3.45 6.73
CA ILE A 185 -21.59 -4.79 7.23
C ILE A 185 -23.10 -5.04 7.26
N VAL A 186 -23.89 -4.09 7.77
CA VAL A 186 -25.36 -4.24 7.92
C VAL A 186 -26.07 -4.34 6.57
N GLU A 187 -25.56 -3.65 5.55
CA GLU A 187 -26.11 -3.64 4.20
C GLU A 187 -25.61 -4.79 3.32
N SER A 188 -24.60 -5.54 3.77
CA SER A 188 -24.00 -6.66 3.04
C SER A 188 -24.70 -8.00 3.29
N GLU A 189 -24.39 -9.01 2.46
CA GLU A 189 -24.82 -10.40 2.64
C GLU A 189 -24.01 -11.16 3.72
N SER A 190 -23.41 -10.44 4.68
CA SER A 190 -22.66 -11.00 5.80
C SER A 190 -23.52 -11.88 6.70
N THR A 191 -22.86 -12.68 7.55
CA THR A 191 -23.58 -13.59 8.46
C THR A 191 -24.48 -12.85 9.45
N LYS A 192 -25.60 -13.48 9.82
CA LYS A 192 -26.58 -12.92 10.77
C LYS A 192 -25.96 -12.50 12.12
N GLU A 193 -24.94 -13.22 12.60
CA GLU A 193 -24.24 -12.89 13.86
C GLU A 193 -23.42 -11.59 13.71
N VAL A 194 -22.64 -11.46 12.63
CA VAL A 194 -21.80 -10.27 12.40
C VAL A 194 -22.66 -9.03 12.12
N VAL A 195 -23.75 -9.19 11.33
CA VAL A 195 -24.74 -8.13 11.08
C VAL A 195 -25.41 -7.68 12.38
N ALA A 196 -25.79 -8.60 13.26
CA ALA A 196 -26.41 -8.26 14.54
C ALA A 196 -25.46 -7.47 15.45
N ILE A 197 -24.17 -7.85 15.49
CA ILE A 197 -23.16 -7.13 16.27
C ILE A 197 -22.93 -5.73 15.70
N ALA A 198 -22.72 -5.61 14.38
CA ALA A 198 -22.51 -4.32 13.72
C ALA A 198 -23.73 -3.40 13.89
N SER A 199 -24.96 -3.93 13.78
CA SER A 199 -26.20 -3.18 14.02
C SER A 199 -26.27 -2.61 15.44
N LYS A 200 -25.88 -3.42 16.44
CA LYS A 200 -25.84 -3.00 17.84
C LYS A 200 -24.80 -1.90 18.06
N GLU A 201 -23.57 -2.12 17.62
CA GLU A 201 -22.47 -1.15 17.78
C GLU A 201 -22.76 0.16 17.03
N LEU A 202 -23.39 0.10 15.86
CA LEU A 202 -23.85 1.26 15.11
C LEU A 202 -24.90 2.07 15.89
N LYS A 203 -25.86 1.39 16.53
CA LYS A 203 -26.89 2.05 17.35
C LYS A 203 -26.27 2.73 18.58
N GLU A 204 -25.33 2.07 19.24
CA GLU A 204 -24.60 2.63 20.38
C GLU A 204 -23.77 3.85 19.97
N LEU A 205 -23.08 3.78 18.83
CA LEU A 205 -22.29 4.88 18.28
C LEU A 205 -23.15 6.12 17.98
N LYS A 206 -24.37 5.92 17.46
CA LYS A 206 -25.35 6.98 17.17
C LYS A 206 -26.03 7.54 18.42
N GLY A 207 -26.12 6.75 19.50
CA GLY A 207 -26.72 7.15 20.77
C GLY A 207 -25.83 8.01 21.67
N GLN A 208 -24.54 8.12 21.37
CA GLN A 208 -23.62 8.99 22.12
C GLN A 208 -23.84 10.46 21.77
N LYS A 209 -24.28 11.29 22.74
CA LYS A 209 -24.37 12.76 22.57
C LYS A 209 -23.02 13.33 22.15
N VAL A 210 -23.05 14.25 21.18
CA VAL A 210 -21.87 14.96 20.67
C VAL A 210 -21.38 15.95 21.73
N GLU A 211 -20.22 15.70 22.33
CA GLU A 211 -19.45 16.76 22.99
C GLU A 211 -18.87 17.69 21.91
N PRO A 212 -19.01 19.01 22.05
CA PRO A 212 -18.57 19.94 21.03
C PRO A 212 -17.04 20.02 20.97
N LYS A 213 -16.47 19.60 19.83
CA LYS A 213 -15.12 20.01 19.43
C LYS A 213 -15.12 21.47 18.92
N PRO A 214 -14.02 22.23 19.08
CA PRO A 214 -13.90 23.60 18.58
C PRO A 214 -14.18 23.68 17.07
N LYS A 215 -14.95 24.70 16.69
CA LYS A 215 -15.60 24.86 15.39
C LYS A 215 -14.60 25.10 14.27
N GLU A 216 -14.70 24.31 13.21
CA GLU A 216 -14.26 24.69 11.86
C GLU A 216 -15.50 24.86 10.98
N GLN A 217 -15.62 26.03 10.36
CA GLN A 217 -16.83 26.49 9.66
C GLN A 217 -16.95 25.87 8.26
N LEU A 218 -18.17 25.44 7.96
CA LEU A 218 -18.64 24.76 6.76
C LEU A 218 -18.75 25.67 5.53
N ILE A 219 -18.63 25.08 4.34
CA ILE A 219 -19.52 25.40 3.21
C ILE A 219 -20.05 24.09 2.57
N LYS A 220 -21.37 23.90 2.60
CA LYS A 220 -22.21 22.91 1.87
C LYS A 220 -22.70 23.59 0.57
N THR A 221 -23.18 22.99 -0.54
CA THR A 221 -24.02 21.82 -0.93
C THR A 221 -24.02 21.82 -2.52
N PRO A 222 -24.73 20.99 -3.35
CA PRO A 222 -25.71 19.91 -3.09
C PRO A 222 -25.59 18.62 -3.95
N GLU A 223 -26.39 17.60 -3.55
CA GLU A 223 -26.76 16.38 -4.28
C GLU A 223 -27.72 16.61 -5.46
N LYS A 224 -27.61 15.78 -6.52
CA LYS A 224 -28.62 14.76 -6.95
C LYS A 224 -28.29 14.18 -8.34
N SER A 225 -28.30 12.85 -8.47
CA SER A 225 -29.23 12.07 -9.32
C SER A 225 -28.71 10.65 -9.58
N LYS A 226 -29.61 9.66 -9.49
CA LYS A 226 -29.41 8.22 -9.75
C LYS A 226 -29.85 7.89 -11.18
N THR A 227 -29.23 6.87 -11.79
CA THR A 227 -29.94 5.85 -12.59
C THR A 227 -29.05 4.62 -12.81
N GLN A 228 -29.65 3.44 -12.65
CA GLN A 228 -29.10 2.11 -12.86
C GLN A 228 -29.48 1.62 -14.28
N ASP A 229 -28.67 0.74 -14.88
CA ASP A 229 -29.12 -0.53 -15.47
C ASP A 229 -27.91 -1.44 -15.80
N LYS A 230 -28.14 -2.76 -15.76
CA LYS A 230 -27.20 -3.90 -15.79
C LYS A 230 -27.78 -4.94 -16.81
N PRO A 231 -27.14 -6.09 -17.13
CA PRO A 231 -25.91 -6.34 -17.91
C PRO A 231 -26.14 -7.31 -19.11
N ALA A 232 -25.09 -7.59 -19.90
CA ALA A 232 -24.98 -8.82 -20.70
C ALA A 232 -23.56 -9.41 -20.61
N GLN A 233 -23.48 -10.70 -20.30
CA GLN A 233 -22.27 -11.50 -20.10
C GLN A 233 -21.80 -12.16 -21.40
N THR A 234 -20.48 -12.26 -21.60
CA THR A 234 -19.86 -13.40 -22.30
C THR A 234 -18.51 -13.75 -21.66
N ASN A 235 -18.34 -15.04 -21.38
CA ASN A 235 -17.21 -15.65 -20.68
C ASN A 235 -15.91 -15.66 -21.51
N SER A 236 -14.84 -15.09 -20.94
CA SER A 236 -13.46 -15.54 -21.17
C SER A 236 -12.62 -15.29 -19.92
N LYS A 237 -11.84 -16.30 -19.53
CA LYS A 237 -10.97 -16.40 -18.34
C LYS A 237 -10.16 -15.11 -18.11
N PRO A 238 -10.09 -14.51 -16.89
CA PRO A 238 -9.42 -13.23 -16.72
C PRO A 238 -7.90 -13.43 -16.60
N GLU A 239 -7.16 -12.96 -17.61
CA GLU A 239 -5.81 -12.46 -17.37
C GLU A 239 -5.92 -11.21 -16.48
N THR A 240 -5.06 -11.10 -15.48
CA THR A 240 -5.07 -10.00 -14.50
C THR A 240 -4.81 -8.66 -15.19
N LEU A 241 -5.88 -7.86 -15.35
CA LEU A 241 -5.83 -6.54 -15.98
C LEU A 241 -4.99 -5.58 -15.13
N THR A 242 -3.77 -5.29 -15.58
CA THR A 242 -2.96 -4.20 -15.05
C THR A 242 -3.40 -2.86 -15.68
N PRO A 243 -3.12 -1.69 -15.08
CA PRO A 243 -3.42 -0.40 -15.71
C PRO A 243 -2.84 -0.26 -17.13
N GLY A 244 -1.67 -0.86 -17.39
CA GLY A 244 -1.08 -0.99 -18.73
C GLY A 244 -1.77 -2.01 -19.65
N SER A 245 -2.53 -2.97 -19.12
CA SER A 245 -3.38 -3.87 -19.92
C SER A 245 -4.68 -3.20 -20.35
N LEU A 246 -5.26 -2.28 -19.56
CA LEU A 246 -6.47 -1.54 -19.97
C LEU A 246 -6.22 -0.55 -21.13
N THR A 247 -5.05 0.11 -21.14
CA THR A 247 -4.56 0.95 -22.25
C THR A 247 -4.38 0.11 -23.53
N ARG A 248 -3.85 -1.12 -23.36
CA ARG A 248 -3.47 -2.08 -24.41
C ARG A 248 -4.67 -2.83 -25.01
N GLU A 249 -5.64 -3.21 -24.19
CA GLU A 249 -6.76 -4.09 -24.55
C GLU A 249 -7.97 -3.30 -25.08
N PHE A 250 -8.06 -2.01 -24.70
CA PHE A 250 -9.15 -1.11 -25.12
C PHE A 250 -8.68 0.15 -25.87
N GLY A 251 -7.38 0.33 -26.12
CA GLY A 251 -6.85 1.48 -26.86
C GLY A 251 -7.03 2.84 -26.16
N LEU A 252 -7.15 2.84 -24.82
CA LEU A 252 -7.40 4.04 -24.04
C LEU A 252 -6.11 4.85 -23.87
N THR A 253 -6.02 6.05 -24.42
CA THR A 253 -4.85 6.93 -24.21
C THR A 253 -4.95 7.66 -22.87
N ALA A 254 -3.82 7.86 -22.18
CA ALA A 254 -3.75 8.84 -21.09
C ALA A 254 -4.13 10.21 -21.66
N LYS A 255 -5.17 10.84 -21.10
CA LYS A 255 -5.72 12.10 -21.60
C LYS A 255 -5.34 13.27 -20.72
N THR A 256 -5.23 13.08 -19.41
CA THR A 256 -5.07 14.17 -18.45
C THR A 256 -3.77 14.06 -17.68
N ILE A 257 -2.91 15.06 -17.77
CA ILE A 257 -1.64 15.13 -17.03
C ILE A 257 -1.69 16.32 -16.09
N VAL A 258 -1.45 16.08 -14.80
CA VAL A 258 -1.31 17.15 -13.81
C VAL A 258 0.17 17.45 -13.59
N ILE A 259 0.52 18.72 -13.69
CA ILE A 259 1.85 19.25 -13.43
C ILE A 259 1.79 20.09 -12.17
N ASP A 260 2.55 19.69 -11.17
CA ASP A 260 2.72 20.41 -9.93
C ASP A 260 4.00 21.24 -9.96
N ALA A 261 3.87 22.57 -9.87
CA ALA A 261 5.01 23.45 -9.70
C ALA A 261 5.32 23.58 -8.20
N GLY A 262 6.46 23.05 -7.74
CA GLY A 262 6.89 23.07 -6.34
C GLY A 262 6.80 24.46 -5.68
N HIS A 263 6.54 24.50 -4.37
CA HIS A 263 6.49 25.73 -3.56
C HIS A 263 5.47 26.78 -4.04
N GLY A 264 5.74 28.08 -3.85
CA GLY A 264 4.93 29.21 -4.31
C GLY A 264 4.49 30.14 -3.18
N GLY A 265 4.21 31.41 -3.49
CA GLY A 265 3.77 32.40 -2.51
C GLY A 265 4.75 32.53 -1.34
N LYS A 266 4.28 32.20 -0.12
CA LYS A 266 5.04 32.27 1.13
C LYS A 266 6.20 31.28 1.21
N ASP A 267 6.19 30.23 0.40
CA ASP A 267 7.24 29.22 0.35
C ASP A 267 8.16 29.48 -0.85
N PRO A 268 9.41 29.94 -0.64
CA PRO A 268 10.36 30.22 -1.71
C PRO A 268 11.00 28.95 -2.31
N GLY A 269 10.96 27.83 -1.59
CA GLY A 269 11.79 26.66 -1.87
C GLY A 269 13.28 26.89 -1.61
N GLY A 270 14.11 26.09 -2.24
CA GLY A 270 15.56 26.16 -2.22
C GLY A 270 16.13 27.50 -2.68
N GLY A 271 17.29 27.88 -2.11
CA GLY A 271 18.04 29.05 -2.54
C GLY A 271 17.47 30.40 -2.08
N ALA A 272 16.53 30.42 -1.12
CA ALA A 272 15.94 31.64 -0.57
C ALA A 272 16.96 32.67 -0.03
N SER A 273 18.15 32.21 0.39
CA SER A 273 19.26 33.06 0.85
C SER A 273 20.38 33.23 -0.18
N GLY A 274 20.20 32.71 -1.40
CA GLY A 274 21.17 32.73 -2.49
C GLY A 274 20.73 33.59 -3.68
N ASN A 275 21.46 33.48 -4.79
CA ASN A 275 21.21 34.28 -6.00
C ASN A 275 20.04 33.77 -6.86
N PHE A 276 19.57 32.55 -6.61
CA PHE A 276 18.54 31.88 -7.39
C PHE A 276 17.51 31.29 -6.43
N ILE A 277 16.23 31.52 -6.73
CA ILE A 277 15.09 31.06 -5.93
C ILE A 277 14.36 29.99 -6.73
N GLU A 278 13.98 28.89 -6.08
CA GLU A 278 13.36 27.74 -6.72
C GLU A 278 11.97 28.04 -7.30
N LYS A 279 11.06 28.62 -6.52
CA LYS A 279 9.65 28.80 -6.91
C LYS A 279 9.40 29.48 -8.29
N PRO A 280 10.14 30.52 -8.74
CA PRO A 280 9.96 31.07 -10.08
C PRO A 280 10.50 30.15 -11.19
N ILE A 281 11.61 29.46 -10.94
CA ILE A 281 12.25 28.54 -11.90
C ILE A 281 11.31 27.39 -12.20
N VAL A 282 10.82 26.70 -11.17
CA VAL A 282 9.98 25.52 -11.33
C VAL A 282 8.60 25.87 -11.90
N LEU A 283 8.08 27.07 -11.64
CA LEU A 283 6.87 27.57 -12.30
C LEU A 283 7.09 27.78 -13.80
N SER A 284 8.22 28.37 -14.19
CA SER A 284 8.55 28.58 -15.61
C SER A 284 8.70 27.26 -16.35
N ILE A 285 9.47 26.32 -15.79
CA ILE A 285 9.65 24.97 -16.35
C ILE A 285 8.30 24.25 -16.47
N SER A 286 7.46 24.30 -15.44
CA SER A 286 6.13 23.66 -15.43
C SER A 286 5.22 24.20 -16.55
N LYS A 287 5.22 25.52 -16.77
CA LYS A 287 4.47 26.13 -17.88
C LYS A 287 4.97 25.67 -19.24
N LYS A 288 6.28 25.55 -19.43
CA LYS A 288 6.89 25.05 -20.68
C LYS A 288 6.51 23.60 -20.95
N ILE A 289 6.59 22.74 -19.93
CA ILE A 289 6.14 21.33 -20.03
C ILE A 289 4.67 21.30 -20.41
N GLY A 290 3.84 22.10 -19.74
CA GLY A 290 2.40 22.11 -20.00
C GLY A 290 2.05 22.59 -21.40
N ALA A 291 2.74 23.61 -21.91
CA ALA A 291 2.55 24.07 -23.28
C ALA A 291 2.92 22.98 -24.31
N LEU A 292 4.05 22.30 -24.11
CA LEU A 292 4.52 21.23 -24.99
C LEU A 292 3.59 20.01 -24.99
N LEU A 293 3.08 19.60 -23.82
CA LEU A 293 2.12 18.49 -23.71
C LEU A 293 0.75 18.89 -24.29
N SER A 294 0.29 20.11 -24.05
CA SER A 294 -0.98 20.60 -24.62
C SER A 294 -0.92 20.62 -26.15
N ALA A 295 0.19 21.06 -26.73
CA ALA A 295 0.42 21.06 -28.17
C ALA A 295 0.43 19.64 -28.79
N LYS A 296 0.67 18.60 -27.97
CA LYS A 296 0.62 17.19 -28.36
C LYS A 296 -0.75 16.54 -28.16
N GLY A 297 -1.75 17.30 -27.70
CA GLY A 297 -3.13 16.84 -27.55
C GLY A 297 -3.49 16.32 -26.15
N TYR A 298 -2.61 16.46 -25.15
CA TYR A 298 -2.93 16.13 -23.77
C TYR A 298 -3.76 17.25 -23.12
N THR A 299 -4.72 16.87 -22.27
CA THR A 299 -5.33 17.79 -21.31
C THR A 299 -4.34 18.03 -20.18
N VAL A 300 -3.83 19.24 -20.04
CA VAL A 300 -2.84 19.57 -19.00
C VAL A 300 -3.42 20.51 -17.97
N LEU A 301 -3.24 20.18 -16.70
CA LEU A 301 -3.67 21.01 -15.59
C LEU A 301 -2.47 21.30 -14.68
N LEU A 302 -2.24 22.58 -14.38
CA LEU A 302 -1.21 22.98 -13.42
C LEU A 302 -1.83 23.14 -12.03
N THR A 303 -1.20 22.64 -10.98
CA THR A 303 -1.64 22.92 -9.60
C THR A 303 -1.63 24.44 -9.35
N ARG A 304 -0.58 25.12 -9.83
CA ARG A 304 -0.47 26.58 -9.93
C ARG A 304 0.11 27.06 -11.25
N ASP A 305 -0.45 28.15 -11.76
CA ASP A 305 -0.01 28.91 -12.92
C ASP A 305 0.46 30.34 -12.54
N THR A 306 0.36 30.69 -11.26
CA THR A 306 0.81 31.96 -10.67
C THR A 306 1.69 31.70 -9.44
N ASP A 307 2.28 32.77 -8.89
CA ASP A 307 3.03 32.70 -7.62
C ASP A 307 2.09 32.65 -6.40
N ARG A 308 1.31 31.56 -6.30
CA ARG A 308 0.47 31.26 -5.14
C ARG A 308 0.99 30.05 -4.39
N PHE A 309 0.82 30.07 -3.07
CA PHE A 309 1.12 28.91 -2.24
C PHE A 309 0.00 27.88 -2.32
N ILE A 310 0.35 26.59 -2.40
CA ILE A 310 -0.58 25.46 -2.35
C ILE A 310 -0.05 24.45 -1.33
N GLU A 311 -0.90 24.08 -0.36
CA GLU A 311 -0.61 23.06 0.64
C GLU A 311 -0.31 21.71 -0.05
N LEU A 312 0.65 20.94 0.47
CA LEU A 312 1.09 19.70 -0.19
C LEU A 312 -0.05 18.69 -0.41
N LYS A 313 -0.97 18.57 0.55
CA LYS A 313 -2.16 17.70 0.47
C LYS A 313 -3.11 18.08 -0.67
N ASP A 314 -3.18 19.37 -1.00
CA ASP A 314 -4.12 19.89 -2.00
C ASP A 314 -3.60 19.64 -3.42
N ARG A 315 -2.28 19.46 -3.58
CA ARG A 315 -1.62 19.18 -4.88
C ARG A 315 -2.03 17.82 -5.43
N THR A 316 -2.00 16.77 -4.61
CA THR A 316 -2.44 15.42 -5.01
C THR A 316 -3.97 15.31 -5.04
N ALA A 317 -4.67 15.98 -4.11
CA ALA A 317 -6.13 16.06 -4.15
C ALA A 317 -6.64 16.71 -5.45
N PHE A 318 -5.92 17.71 -5.97
CA PHE A 318 -6.20 18.30 -7.28
C PHE A 318 -6.09 17.26 -8.40
N ALA A 319 -5.03 16.44 -8.41
CA ALA A 319 -4.88 15.37 -9.40
C ALA A 319 -5.99 14.33 -9.35
N THR A 320 -6.33 13.86 -8.15
CA THR A 320 -7.43 12.92 -7.92
C THR A 320 -8.77 13.50 -8.33
N LYS A 321 -9.06 14.75 -7.94
CA LYS A 321 -10.31 15.47 -8.29
C LYS A 321 -10.49 15.60 -9.80
N HIS A 322 -9.41 15.87 -10.52
CA HIS A 322 -9.43 16.05 -11.96
C HIS A 322 -9.24 14.75 -12.76
N LYS A 323 -9.24 13.59 -12.09
CA LYS A 323 -9.06 12.27 -12.72
C LYS A 323 -7.83 12.25 -13.63
N ALA A 324 -6.73 12.83 -13.15
CA ALA A 324 -5.46 12.80 -13.87
C ALA A 324 -5.02 11.36 -14.12
N ASP A 325 -4.37 11.11 -15.24
CA ASP A 325 -3.75 9.82 -15.58
C ASP A 325 -2.28 9.77 -15.11
N LEU A 326 -1.64 10.94 -14.97
CA LEU A 326 -0.26 11.11 -14.52
C LEU A 326 -0.13 12.36 -13.64
N PHE A 327 0.80 12.30 -12.67
CA PHE A 327 1.17 13.42 -11.83
C PHE A 327 2.69 13.67 -11.87
N LEU A 328 3.10 14.88 -12.23
CA LEU A 328 4.51 15.30 -12.33
C LEU A 328 4.75 16.48 -11.40
N SER A 329 5.51 16.29 -10.31
CA SER A 329 5.93 17.40 -9.45
C SER A 329 7.33 17.87 -9.81
N ILE A 330 7.48 19.17 -10.07
CA ILE A 330 8.70 19.79 -10.59
C ILE A 330 9.37 20.61 -9.48
N HIS A 331 10.62 20.26 -9.18
CA HIS A 331 11.46 20.86 -8.14
C HIS A 331 12.88 21.17 -8.68
N ALA A 332 13.64 21.95 -7.90
CA ALA A 332 15.05 22.22 -8.09
C ALA A 332 15.78 22.22 -6.74
N ASN A 333 16.34 21.05 -6.42
CA ASN A 333 17.00 20.67 -5.19
C ASN A 333 17.88 21.76 -4.52
N ALA A 334 18.06 21.62 -3.21
CA ALA A 334 18.93 22.47 -2.40
C ALA A 334 19.82 21.66 -1.47
N SER A 335 21.07 22.10 -1.36
CA SER A 335 22.07 21.52 -0.45
C SER A 335 22.89 22.60 0.23
N GLU A 336 23.29 22.33 1.47
CA GLU A 336 24.28 23.12 2.21
C GLU A 336 25.66 23.03 1.54
N ASN A 337 25.95 21.92 0.86
CA ASN A 337 27.12 21.80 0.01
C ASN A 337 26.84 22.44 -1.36
N SER A 338 27.35 23.65 -1.58
CA SER A 338 27.21 24.41 -2.83
C SER A 338 27.85 23.74 -4.06
N LYS A 339 28.60 22.66 -3.88
CA LYS A 339 29.15 21.84 -4.97
C LYS A 339 28.23 20.69 -5.39
N ALA A 340 27.17 20.40 -4.63
CA ALA A 340 26.18 19.39 -5.03
C ALA A 340 25.59 19.78 -6.40
N HIS A 341 25.46 18.80 -7.29
CA HIS A 341 24.94 19.02 -8.64
C HIS A 341 24.34 17.74 -9.22
N GLY A 342 23.61 17.89 -10.32
CA GLY A 342 22.99 16.80 -11.07
C GLY A 342 21.48 16.68 -10.88
N ILE A 343 20.88 15.78 -11.64
CA ILE A 343 19.43 15.57 -11.74
C ILE A 343 19.07 14.22 -11.11
N GLU A 344 17.96 14.18 -10.37
CA GLU A 344 17.37 12.97 -9.80
C GLU A 344 15.86 12.98 -9.95
N THR A 345 15.26 11.78 -10.01
CA THR A 345 13.81 11.62 -10.09
C THR A 345 13.35 10.63 -9.01
N TYR A 346 12.32 11.00 -8.28
CA TYR A 346 11.76 10.25 -7.17
C TYR A 346 10.39 9.67 -7.50
N TYR A 347 10.13 8.46 -7.01
CA TYR A 347 8.79 7.88 -6.93
C TYR A 347 8.48 7.49 -5.48
N LEU A 348 7.20 7.30 -5.15
CA LEU A 348 6.83 6.84 -3.82
C LEU A 348 7.12 5.34 -3.66
N ASP A 349 7.96 5.01 -2.67
CA ASP A 349 8.14 3.67 -2.14
C ASP A 349 8.15 3.77 -0.61
N VAL A 350 7.45 2.87 0.05
CA VAL A 350 7.30 2.85 1.51
C VAL A 350 8.10 1.74 2.16
N THR A 351 8.77 0.90 1.36
CA THR A 351 9.41 -0.34 1.79
C THR A 351 10.92 -0.23 2.02
N SER A 352 11.52 0.93 1.68
CA SER A 352 12.97 1.08 1.63
C SER A 352 13.42 2.48 2.07
N THR A 353 14.58 2.55 2.74
CA THR A 353 15.07 3.74 3.48
C THR A 353 16.52 4.11 3.11
N ASP A 354 16.70 4.85 2.00
CA ASP A 354 17.93 5.61 1.80
C ASP A 354 17.90 6.89 2.64
N LYS A 355 18.87 7.06 3.56
CA LYS A 355 18.91 8.19 4.50
C LYS A 355 18.98 9.55 3.80
N ASN A 356 19.68 9.65 2.67
CA ASN A 356 19.82 10.91 1.94
C ASN A 356 18.51 11.28 1.23
N SER A 357 17.84 10.31 0.62
CA SER A 357 16.52 10.49 0.00
C SER A 357 15.45 10.88 1.02
N GLU A 358 15.49 10.28 2.21
CA GLU A 358 14.60 10.62 3.33
C GLU A 358 14.86 12.03 3.88
N LEU A 359 16.11 12.50 3.87
CA LEU A 359 16.42 13.88 4.27
C LEU A 359 15.84 14.91 3.30
N ILE A 360 15.89 14.62 1.99
CA ILE A 360 15.29 15.48 0.96
C ILE A 360 13.77 15.47 1.13
N ALA A 361 13.16 14.29 1.28
CA ALA A 361 11.73 14.19 1.56
C ALA A 361 11.34 14.93 2.84
N ALA A 362 12.11 14.84 3.92
CA ALA A 362 11.84 15.57 5.16
C ALA A 362 11.87 17.10 4.97
N ARG A 363 12.78 17.62 4.13
CA ARG A 363 12.86 19.05 3.79
C ARG A 363 11.63 19.48 3.00
N GLU A 364 11.27 18.74 1.94
CA GLU A 364 10.07 19.04 1.16
C GLU A 364 8.78 18.89 1.97
N ASN A 365 8.76 17.99 2.95
CA ASN A 365 7.62 17.75 3.83
C ASN A 365 7.54 18.73 5.02
N ALA A 366 8.52 19.60 5.23
CA ALA A 366 8.61 20.44 6.43
C ALA A 366 7.39 21.34 6.66
N ASN A 367 6.71 21.73 5.58
CA ASN A 367 5.48 22.54 5.60
C ASN A 367 4.22 21.72 5.29
N SER A 368 4.27 20.39 5.43
CA SER A 368 3.15 19.51 5.06
C SER A 368 1.94 19.57 5.97
N GLY A 369 2.11 20.07 7.21
CA GLY A 369 1.07 20.07 8.23
C GLY A 369 0.70 18.68 8.78
N TYR A 370 1.42 17.62 8.37
CA TYR A 370 1.23 16.27 8.90
C TYR A 370 2.17 15.97 10.07
N SER A 371 1.64 15.32 11.10
CA SER A 371 2.47 14.64 12.10
C SER A 371 3.14 13.39 11.49
N ILE A 372 4.25 12.94 12.09
CA ILE A 372 4.97 11.71 11.67
C ILE A 372 4.01 10.50 11.67
N GLN A 373 3.08 10.45 12.63
CA GLN A 373 2.10 9.38 12.77
C GLN A 373 1.01 9.43 11.69
N GLU A 374 0.56 10.62 11.30
CA GLU A 374 -0.37 10.80 10.18
C GLU A 374 0.28 10.45 8.85
N LEU A 375 1.55 10.82 8.67
CA LEU A 375 2.33 10.47 7.48
C LEU A 375 2.48 8.96 7.35
N GLU A 376 2.84 8.26 8.43
CA GLU A 376 2.89 6.81 8.45
C GLU A 376 1.53 6.15 8.19
N SER A 377 0.44 6.74 8.69
CA SER A 377 -0.92 6.24 8.46
C SER A 377 -1.35 6.40 7.00
N LEU A 378 -1.03 7.53 6.37
CA LEU A 378 -1.29 7.76 4.95
C LEU A 378 -0.49 6.83 4.04
N LEU A 379 0.74 6.49 4.43
CA LEU A 379 1.60 5.57 3.68
C LEU A 379 1.16 4.10 3.78
N LYS A 380 0.54 3.70 4.91
CA LYS A 380 0.10 2.32 5.18
C LYS A 380 -1.17 1.90 4.42
N GLY A 381 -1.93 2.84 3.85
CA GLY A 381 -3.21 2.60 3.14
C GLY A 381 -3.14 2.59 1.61
N ILE A 382 -1.95 2.72 1.01
CA ILE A 382 -1.80 2.84 -0.44
C ILE A 382 -1.72 1.44 -1.08
N ILE A 383 -2.41 1.23 -2.21
CA ILE A 383 -2.12 0.14 -3.16
C ILE A 383 -0.73 0.46 -3.77
N VAL A 384 0.33 0.20 -3.01
CA VAL A 384 1.68 0.70 -3.33
C VAL A 384 2.27 -0.08 -4.49
N GLU A 385 2.04 -1.39 -4.59
CA GLU A 385 2.92 -2.22 -5.41
C GLU A 385 2.75 -2.00 -6.92
N SER A 386 1.52 -1.94 -7.45
CA SER A 386 1.28 -1.70 -8.87
C SER A 386 1.61 -0.26 -9.28
N LYS A 387 1.20 0.72 -8.47
CA LYS A 387 1.47 2.15 -8.71
C LYS A 387 2.95 2.49 -8.59
N SER A 388 3.67 1.90 -7.64
CA SER A 388 5.10 2.11 -7.46
C SER A 388 5.90 1.54 -8.64
N LYS A 389 5.46 0.43 -9.25
CA LYS A 389 6.04 -0.11 -10.49
C LYS A 389 5.88 0.87 -11.66
N ASP A 390 4.67 1.41 -11.89
CA ASP A 390 4.44 2.37 -12.96
C ASP A 390 5.13 3.72 -12.73
N SER A 391 5.07 4.26 -11.50
CA SER A 391 5.81 5.48 -11.14
C SER A 391 7.32 5.30 -11.27
N ARG A 392 7.87 4.13 -10.92
CA ARG A 392 9.28 3.80 -11.13
C ARG A 392 9.62 3.78 -12.62
N ARG A 393 8.79 3.14 -13.46
CA ARG A 393 8.99 3.10 -14.92
C ARG A 393 8.93 4.49 -15.54
N LEU A 394 7.95 5.30 -15.14
CA LEU A 394 7.84 6.71 -15.55
C LEU A 394 9.10 7.50 -15.14
N ALA A 395 9.54 7.36 -13.89
CA ALA A 395 10.75 8.01 -13.39
C ALA A 395 11.99 7.60 -14.21
N GLN A 396 12.13 6.32 -14.56
CA GLN A 396 13.24 5.82 -15.38
C GLN A 396 13.28 6.44 -16.78
N HIS A 397 12.13 6.55 -17.46
CA HIS A 397 12.09 7.20 -18.78
C HIS A 397 12.39 8.69 -18.70
N VAL A 398 11.84 9.39 -17.70
CA VAL A 398 12.07 10.82 -17.50
C VAL A 398 13.53 11.12 -17.13
N GLN A 399 14.09 10.38 -16.16
CA GLN A 399 15.49 10.51 -15.76
C GLN A 399 16.44 10.30 -16.94
N HIS A 400 16.22 9.23 -17.71
CA HIS A 400 17.05 8.91 -18.88
C HIS A 400 17.05 10.04 -19.92
N GLU A 401 15.88 10.58 -20.26
CA GLU A 401 15.79 11.68 -21.25
C GLU A 401 16.36 12.99 -20.73
N LEU A 402 16.21 13.28 -19.43
CA LEU A 402 16.81 14.47 -18.79
C LEU A 402 18.33 14.43 -18.88
N VAL A 403 18.95 13.34 -18.43
CA VAL A 403 20.41 13.15 -18.47
C VAL A 403 20.92 13.24 -19.90
N LYS A 404 20.26 12.55 -20.84
CA LYS A 404 20.63 12.56 -22.25
C LYS A 404 20.59 13.96 -22.88
N ALA A 405 19.58 14.76 -22.55
CA ALA A 405 19.37 16.07 -23.17
C ALA A 405 20.21 17.18 -22.54
N THR A 406 20.47 17.10 -21.24
CA THR A 406 21.15 18.15 -20.48
C THR A 406 22.65 17.91 -20.33
N GLY A 407 23.09 16.65 -20.38
CA GLY A 407 24.45 16.25 -20.00
C GLY A 407 24.74 16.46 -18.50
N ALA A 408 23.72 16.71 -17.68
CA ALA A 408 23.88 16.86 -16.24
C ALA A 408 24.32 15.54 -15.59
N ALA A 409 24.94 15.64 -14.41
CA ALA A 409 25.31 14.46 -13.64
C ALA A 409 24.06 13.63 -13.29
N ASP A 410 24.09 12.33 -13.62
CA ASP A 410 23.00 11.41 -13.33
C ASP A 410 23.05 10.95 -11.87
N ARG A 411 22.07 11.37 -11.08
CA ARG A 411 21.92 10.95 -9.68
C ARG A 411 20.92 9.80 -9.53
N GLY A 412 20.34 9.34 -10.64
CA GLY A 412 19.50 8.17 -10.75
C GLY A 412 18.03 8.38 -10.35
N VAL A 413 17.28 7.28 -10.46
CA VAL A 413 15.92 7.15 -9.96
C VAL A 413 15.96 6.65 -8.52
N LYS A 414 15.25 7.34 -7.64
CA LYS A 414 15.23 7.09 -6.20
C LYS A 414 13.80 6.98 -5.68
N HIS A 415 13.66 6.59 -4.43
CA HIS A 415 12.37 6.64 -3.74
C HIS A 415 12.54 7.24 -2.36
N ALA A 416 11.49 7.94 -1.92
CA ALA A 416 11.35 8.42 -0.56
C ALA A 416 9.89 8.79 -0.29
N ARG A 417 9.59 9.05 0.98
CA ARG A 417 8.26 9.37 1.49
C ARG A 417 7.88 10.84 1.29
N PHE A 418 7.89 11.32 0.05
CA PHE A 418 7.42 12.67 -0.28
C PHE A 418 5.91 12.78 -0.13
N VAL A 419 5.43 13.70 0.73
CA VAL A 419 4.00 13.95 0.98
C VAL A 419 3.27 14.29 -0.32
N VAL A 420 3.91 15.03 -1.22
CA VAL A 420 3.33 15.39 -2.52
C VAL A 420 3.13 14.20 -3.46
N LEU A 421 3.65 13.01 -3.13
CA LEU A 421 3.38 11.78 -3.86
C LEU A 421 2.41 10.86 -3.11
N ILE A 422 2.03 11.21 -1.89
CA ILE A 422 1.10 10.44 -1.05
C ILE A 422 -0.35 10.72 -1.46
N GLY A 423 -1.15 9.66 -1.53
CA GLY A 423 -2.59 9.76 -1.81
C GLY A 423 -2.96 9.91 -3.29
N THR A 424 -1.98 9.94 -4.20
CA THR A 424 -2.25 9.86 -5.64
C THR A 424 -2.83 8.49 -6.03
N THR A 425 -3.87 8.51 -6.85
CA THR A 425 -4.45 7.29 -7.44
C THR A 425 -3.73 6.85 -8.71
N VAL A 426 -2.78 7.64 -9.21
CA VAL A 426 -2.13 7.47 -10.51
C VAL A 426 -0.61 7.48 -10.42
N PRO A 427 0.13 7.03 -11.46
CA PRO A 427 1.58 7.11 -11.48
C PRO A 427 2.05 8.56 -11.26
N ALA A 428 2.97 8.73 -10.31
CA ALA A 428 3.37 10.01 -9.77
C ALA A 428 4.87 10.04 -9.50
N ILE A 429 5.53 11.10 -9.96
CA ILE A 429 6.97 11.32 -9.76
C ILE A 429 7.25 12.74 -9.31
N LEU A 430 8.35 12.92 -8.56
CA LEU A 430 8.95 14.21 -8.26
C LEU A 430 10.29 14.32 -8.97
N ILE A 431 10.52 15.40 -9.69
CA ILE A 431 11.69 15.61 -10.53
C ILE A 431 12.52 16.75 -9.96
N GLU A 432 13.76 16.44 -9.57
CA GLU A 432 14.76 17.43 -9.17
C GLU A 432 15.60 17.84 -10.37
N THR A 433 15.31 19.00 -10.94
CA THR A 433 15.89 19.46 -12.22
C THR A 433 17.34 19.93 -12.14
N GLY A 434 17.90 20.00 -10.93
CA GLY A 434 19.27 20.45 -10.61
C GLY A 434 19.31 21.11 -9.23
N PHE A 435 20.49 21.49 -8.75
CA PHE A 435 20.66 22.14 -7.45
C PHE A 435 20.64 23.66 -7.57
N VAL A 436 19.56 24.32 -7.13
CA VAL A 436 19.43 25.79 -7.19
C VAL A 436 20.49 26.50 -6.31
N THR A 437 20.97 25.83 -5.25
CA THR A 437 22.04 26.36 -4.38
C THR A 437 23.45 26.24 -4.97
N ASN A 438 23.62 25.50 -6.07
CA ASN A 438 24.86 25.45 -6.81
C ASN A 438 24.91 26.64 -7.79
N PRO A 439 25.89 27.55 -7.73
CA PRO A 439 25.90 28.75 -8.57
C PRO A 439 25.88 28.46 -10.08
N SER A 440 26.55 27.40 -10.53
CA SER A 440 26.57 27.03 -11.95
C SER A 440 25.25 26.43 -12.40
N GLU A 441 24.65 25.56 -11.59
CA GLU A 441 23.34 24.98 -11.92
C GLU A 441 22.22 26.00 -11.78
N GLY A 442 22.21 26.84 -10.73
CA GLY A 442 21.22 27.91 -10.57
C GLY A 442 21.23 28.91 -11.74
N GLN A 443 22.41 29.23 -12.30
CA GLN A 443 22.52 30.04 -13.50
C GLN A 443 21.91 29.34 -14.73
N LYS A 444 22.20 28.04 -14.92
CA LYS A 444 21.61 27.24 -16.00
C LYS A 444 20.10 27.12 -15.83
N LEU A 445 19.62 26.77 -14.65
CA LEU A 445 18.20 26.61 -14.31
C LEU A 445 17.41 27.91 -14.52
N SER A 446 18.06 29.06 -14.38
CA SER A 446 17.46 30.38 -14.65
C SER A 446 17.45 30.76 -16.14
N SER A 447 18.14 29.99 -17.00
CA SER A 447 18.17 30.24 -18.44
C SER A 447 16.95 29.65 -19.15
N GLU A 448 16.23 30.47 -19.89
CA GLU A 448 15.10 30.06 -20.74
C GLU A 448 15.45 28.89 -21.68
N THR A 449 16.65 28.90 -22.27
CA THR A 449 17.13 27.84 -23.16
C THR A 449 17.26 26.51 -22.43
N TYR A 450 17.88 26.50 -21.25
CA TYR A 450 18.06 25.28 -20.47
C TYR A 450 16.73 24.76 -19.92
N GLN A 451 15.85 25.65 -19.47
CA GLN A 451 14.47 25.30 -19.08
C GLN A 451 13.70 24.64 -20.23
N GLN A 452 13.88 25.13 -21.48
CA GLN A 452 13.26 24.53 -22.66
C GLN A 452 13.82 23.13 -22.96
N VAL A 453 15.12 22.92 -22.75
CA VAL A 453 15.77 21.59 -22.86
C VAL A 453 15.20 20.62 -21.83
N ILE A 454 15.11 21.04 -20.56
CA ILE A 454 14.50 20.25 -19.46
C ILE A 454 13.05 19.90 -19.82
N ALA A 455 12.24 20.90 -20.19
CA ALA A 455 10.83 20.69 -20.50
C ALA A 455 10.65 19.69 -21.64
N SER A 456 11.42 19.85 -22.73
CA SER A 456 11.36 18.94 -23.87
C SER A 456 11.81 17.52 -23.52
N ALA A 457 12.78 17.36 -22.62
CA ALA A 457 13.25 16.07 -22.14
C ALA A 457 12.20 15.35 -21.28
N ILE A 458 11.55 16.07 -20.35
CA ILE A 458 10.46 15.52 -19.54
C ILE A 458 9.31 15.05 -20.43
N VAL A 459 8.91 15.86 -21.43
CA VAL A 459 7.86 15.48 -22.39
C VAL A 459 8.23 14.20 -23.16
N ARG A 460 9.46 14.08 -23.67
CA ARG A 460 9.91 12.85 -24.33
C ARG A 460 9.90 11.64 -23.39
N GLY A 461 10.30 11.83 -22.12
CA GLY A 461 10.26 10.78 -21.11
C GLY A 461 8.84 10.29 -20.84
N VAL A 462 7.88 11.21 -20.73
CA VAL A 462 6.45 10.92 -20.58
C VAL A 462 5.92 10.19 -21.82
N GLU A 463 6.18 10.67 -23.03
CA GLU A 463 5.76 10.00 -24.28
C GLU A 463 6.35 8.59 -24.39
N LYS A 464 7.61 8.38 -24.00
CA LYS A 464 8.22 7.06 -23.94
C LYS A 464 7.55 6.14 -22.92
N PHE A 465 7.23 6.64 -21.73
CA PHE A 465 6.48 5.87 -20.75
C PHE A 465 5.11 5.45 -21.28
N LEU A 466 4.41 6.37 -21.96
CA LEU A 466 3.10 6.13 -22.56
C LEU A 466 3.15 5.22 -23.80
N GLY A 467 4.28 5.18 -24.53
CA GLY A 467 4.43 4.44 -25.79
C GLY A 467 5.30 3.18 -25.76
N SER A 468 6.03 2.89 -24.67
CA SER A 468 6.96 1.73 -24.60
C SER A 468 6.44 0.58 -23.74
N ASN A 469 6.76 -0.66 -24.15
CA ASN A 469 6.31 -1.93 -23.57
C ASN A 469 7.41 -2.75 -22.85
N GLU A 470 8.62 -2.22 -22.65
CA GLU A 470 9.70 -2.96 -21.96
C GLU A 470 10.35 -2.18 -20.81
N PRO A 471 10.70 -2.85 -19.68
CA PRO A 471 11.63 -2.27 -18.72
C PRO A 471 13.00 -2.09 -19.38
N ILE A 472 13.64 -0.94 -19.17
CA ILE A 472 15.02 -0.72 -19.61
C ILE A 472 15.90 -1.77 -18.93
N SER A 473 16.50 -2.65 -19.72
CA SER A 473 17.57 -3.54 -19.27
C SER A 473 18.67 -2.72 -18.60
N HIS A 474 18.74 -2.77 -17.28
CA HIS A 474 19.94 -2.35 -16.57
C HIS A 474 21.04 -3.36 -16.94
N LYS A 475 21.92 -2.99 -17.87
CA LYS A 475 23.29 -3.51 -17.81
C LYS A 475 23.82 -3.05 -16.46
N ASN A 476 24.07 -4.01 -15.57
CA ASN A 476 24.70 -3.75 -14.28
C ASN A 476 25.87 -2.76 -14.47
N PRO A 477 26.06 -1.77 -13.58
CA PRO A 477 27.31 -1.02 -13.58
C PRO A 477 28.47 -2.01 -13.45
N PRO A 478 29.62 -1.75 -14.10
CA PRO A 478 30.79 -2.59 -13.92
C PRO A 478 31.10 -2.68 -12.42
N LYS A 479 31.28 -3.90 -11.91
CA LYS A 479 31.86 -4.12 -10.59
C LYS A 479 33.32 -3.68 -10.65
N ASP A 480 33.58 -2.40 -10.46
CA ASP A 480 34.96 -1.92 -10.28
C ASP A 480 35.30 -1.98 -8.79
N ASN A 481 35.92 -3.10 -8.41
CA ASN A 481 36.32 -3.44 -7.06
C ASN A 481 37.64 -2.74 -6.72
N ARG A 482 37.63 -1.40 -6.67
CA ARG A 482 38.84 -0.59 -6.44
C ARG A 482 38.64 0.61 -5.51
N TYR A 483 38.05 0.41 -4.33
CA TYR A 483 38.25 1.33 -3.20
C TYR A 483 38.19 0.59 -1.86
N LEU A 484 39.18 -0.28 -1.62
CA LEU A 484 39.60 -0.72 -0.30
C LEU A 484 41.13 -0.75 -0.26
N ALA A 485 41.75 0.42 -0.19
CA ALA A 485 43.12 0.60 0.27
C ALA A 485 43.35 2.09 0.54
N ALA A 486 43.30 2.48 1.81
CA ALA A 486 44.17 3.49 2.44
C ALA A 486 43.50 4.11 3.68
N THR A 487 43.61 3.43 4.82
CA THR A 487 43.90 4.09 6.12
C THR A 487 44.51 3.04 7.04
N ASN A 488 45.82 2.85 6.92
CA ASN A 488 46.70 2.40 7.99
C ASN A 488 47.96 3.27 7.89
N ARG A 489 47.98 4.35 8.66
CA ARG A 489 49.16 4.98 9.26
C ARG A 489 48.75 5.64 10.55
#